data_AF-A0A382JZ97-F1
#
_entry.id   AF-A0A382JZ97-F1
#
_cell.length_a   1.000
_cell.length_b   1.000
_cell.length_c   1.000
_cell.angle_alpha   90.00
_cell.angle_beta   90.00
_cell.angle_gamma   90.00
#
_symmetry.space_group_name_H-M   'P 1'
#
loop_
_entity.id
_entity.type
_entity.pdbx_description
1 polymer ?
#
loop_
_entity_poly.entity_id
_entity_poly.type
_entity_poly.pdbx_seq_one_letter_code
_entity_poly.pdbx_strand_id
1 'polypeptide(L)'
;MKEKEIIKLKNLLTLEVEGEGSKDLLQGQITCDMNKIVEKSSSLGALCNIKGRVISSFIVILADKNSERRYYLVGDKEMILKTK
;
A
#
# COMPACT_ATOMS: atom_id res chain seq x y z
N MET A 1 28.97 -12.64 -12.55
CA MET A 1 28.25 -11.68 -11.69
C MET A 1 27.22 -11.02 -12.58
N LYS A 2 25.91 -11.19 -12.36
CA LYS A 2 24.89 -10.57 -13.23
C LYS A 2 25.00 -9.04 -13.10
N GLU A 3 24.95 -8.34 -14.23
CA GLU A 3 24.90 -6.88 -14.26
C GLU A 3 23.63 -6.37 -13.57
N LYS A 4 23.70 -5.18 -12.97
CA LYS A 4 22.55 -4.56 -12.32
C LYS A 4 21.63 -3.99 -13.39
N GLU A 5 20.50 -4.63 -13.61
CA GLU A 5 19.48 -4.18 -14.54
C GLU A 5 18.39 -3.37 -13.80
N ILE A 6 17.93 -2.29 -14.41
CA ILE A 6 16.84 -1.45 -13.90
C ILE A 6 15.60 -1.71 -14.77
N ILE A 7 14.50 -2.11 -14.14
CA ILE A 7 13.23 -2.39 -14.82
C ILE A 7 12.20 -1.35 -14.42
N LYS A 8 11.58 -0.70 -15.40
CA LYS A 8 10.45 0.20 -15.18
C LYS A 8 9.18 -0.63 -14.96
N LEU A 9 8.61 -0.54 -13.75
CA LEU A 9 7.36 -1.22 -13.38
C LEU A 9 6.12 -0.45 -13.89
N LYS A 10 5.88 -0.51 -15.21
CA LYS A 10 4.83 0.28 -15.90
C LYS A 10 3.39 -0.01 -15.43
N ASN A 11 3.17 -1.18 -14.85
CA ASN A 11 1.86 -1.65 -14.41
C ASN A 11 1.55 -1.29 -12.95
N LEU A 12 2.50 -0.68 -12.23
CA LEU A 12 2.27 -0.26 -10.85
C LEU A 12 1.93 1.23 -10.79
N LEU A 13 1.08 1.57 -9.82
CA LEU A 13 0.76 2.93 -9.45
C LEU A 13 0.73 3.05 -7.91
N THR A 14 0.90 4.26 -7.42
CA THR A 14 0.87 4.57 -5.99
C THR A 14 -0.41 5.33 -5.67
N LEU A 15 -1.14 4.85 -4.66
CA LEU A 15 -2.25 5.56 -4.02
C LEU A 15 -1.77 6.13 -2.69
N GLU A 16 -1.94 7.44 -2.49
CA GLU A 16 -1.65 8.09 -1.21
C GLU A 16 -2.90 8.13 -0.34
N VAL A 17 -2.74 7.75 0.93
CA VAL A 17 -3.76 7.85 1.97
C VAL A 17 -3.20 8.74 3.07
N GLU A 18 -3.75 9.95 3.18
CA GLU A 18 -3.34 10.93 4.18
C GLU A 18 -4.54 11.43 4.98
N GLY A 19 -4.34 11.60 6.29
CA GLY A 19 -5.29 12.27 7.16
C GLY A 19 -5.23 11.78 8.59
N GLU A 20 -5.92 12.50 9.47
CA GLU A 20 -6.19 11.99 10.81
C GLU A 20 -7.01 10.69 10.74
N GLY A 21 -6.60 9.67 11.49
CA GLY A 21 -7.25 8.35 11.46
C GLY A 21 -6.92 7.47 10.24
N SER A 22 -5.99 7.88 9.36
CA SER A 22 -5.61 7.07 8.19
C SER A 22 -5.06 5.69 8.58
N LYS A 23 -4.29 5.62 9.67
CA LYS A 23 -3.79 4.36 10.24
C LYS A 23 -4.93 3.44 10.69
N ASP A 24 -5.89 3.96 11.43
CA ASP A 24 -7.03 3.19 11.95
C ASP A 24 -7.96 2.72 10.82
N LEU A 25 -8.19 3.60 9.84
CA LEU A 25 -8.89 3.25 8.61
C LEU A 25 -8.20 2.06 7.92
N LEU A 26 -6.90 2.18 7.64
CA LEU A 26 -6.14 1.12 6.97
C LEU A 26 -6.15 -0.17 7.80
N GLN A 27 -5.86 -0.10 9.10
CA GLN A 27 -5.86 -1.25 10.01
C GLN A 27 -7.18 -2.05 9.95
N GLY A 28 -8.31 -1.38 9.72
CA GLY A 28 -9.62 -2.02 9.59
C GLY A 28 -9.99 -2.49 8.18
N GLN A 29 -9.37 -1.95 7.12
CA GLN A 29 -9.72 -2.25 5.73
C GLN A 29 -8.79 -3.24 5.04
N ILE A 30 -7.53 -3.32 5.48
CA ILE A 30 -6.51 -4.10 4.78
C ILE A 30 -5.95 -5.21 5.66
N THR A 31 -5.40 -6.26 5.03
CA THR A 31 -4.89 -7.42 5.77
C THR A 31 -3.57 -7.16 6.51
N CYS A 32 -2.94 -6.00 6.32
CA CYS A 32 -1.69 -5.64 6.97
C CYS A 32 -1.90 -5.24 8.43
N ASP A 33 -0.91 -5.55 9.27
CA ASP A 33 -0.78 -4.93 10.58
C ASP A 33 -0.06 -3.57 10.43
N MET A 34 -0.84 -2.49 10.44
CA MET A 34 -0.36 -1.11 10.29
C MET A 34 0.54 -0.65 11.44
N ASN A 35 0.52 -1.34 12.59
CA ASN A 35 1.46 -1.05 13.68
C ASN A 35 2.90 -1.50 13.34
N LYS A 36 3.07 -2.38 12.35
CA LYS A 36 4.39 -2.86 11.90
C LYS A 36 4.93 -2.05 10.72
N ILE A 37 4.16 -1.11 10.18
CA ILE A 37 4.58 -0.24 9.07
C ILE A 37 5.32 0.96 9.66
N VAL A 38 6.62 0.78 9.85
CA VAL A 38 7.57 1.78 10.36
C VAL A 38 8.50 2.26 9.25
N GLU A 39 9.39 3.20 9.57
CA GLU A 39 10.39 3.72 8.63
C GLU A 39 11.18 2.60 7.94
N LYS A 40 11.38 2.73 6.61
CA LYS A 40 12.12 1.77 5.77
C LYS A 40 11.55 0.35 5.77
N SER A 41 10.33 0.16 6.27
CA SER A 41 9.61 -1.10 6.16
C SER A 41 8.56 -1.02 5.06
N SER A 42 8.22 -2.19 4.53
CA SER A 42 7.12 -2.37 3.59
C SER A 42 6.42 -3.67 3.93
N SER A 43 5.10 -3.70 3.82
CA SER A 43 4.34 -4.95 3.94
C SER A 43 3.49 -5.19 2.72
N LEU A 44 3.40 -6.46 2.31
CA LEU A 44 2.38 -6.89 1.39
C LEU A 44 1.02 -6.88 2.11
N GLY A 45 0.02 -6.29 1.46
CA GLY A 45 -1.34 -6.19 1.94
C GLY A 45 -2.34 -6.50 0.85
N ALA A 46 -3.55 -6.81 1.28
CA ALA A 46 -4.70 -6.95 0.41
C ALA A 46 -5.89 -6.19 0.98
N LEU A 47 -6.71 -5.68 0.07
CA LEU A 47 -8.08 -5.26 0.35
C LEU A 47 -9.00 -6.44 0.00
N CYS A 48 -9.86 -6.82 0.94
CA CYS A 48 -10.80 -7.92 0.77
C CYS A 48 -12.24 -7.41 0.81
N ASN A 49 -13.16 -8.15 0.18
CA ASN A 49 -14.58 -7.94 0.42
C ASN A 49 -15.04 -8.60 1.74
N ILE A 50 -16.30 -8.39 2.12
CA ILE A 50 -16.90 -8.96 3.34
C ILE A 50 -16.93 -10.50 3.38
N LYS A 51 -16.71 -11.18 2.24
CA LYS A 51 -16.61 -12.65 2.15
C LYS A 51 -15.17 -13.13 2.24
N GLY A 52 -14.21 -12.24 2.51
CA GLY A 52 -12.78 -12.56 2.58
C GLY A 52 -12.10 -12.75 1.23
N ARG A 53 -12.74 -12.40 0.10
CA ARG A 53 -12.10 -12.51 -1.22
C ARG A 53 -11.29 -11.28 -1.53
N VAL A 54 -10.08 -11.48 -2.03
CA VAL A 54 -9.16 -10.40 -2.42
C VAL A 54 -9.77 -9.61 -3.59
N ILE A 55 -9.88 -8.29 -3.40
CA ILE A 55 -10.24 -7.32 -4.43
C ILE A 55 -8.97 -6.77 -5.08
N SER A 56 -7.95 -6.46 -4.27
CA SER A 56 -6.68 -5.89 -4.73
C SER A 56 -5.56 -6.23 -3.74
N SER A 57 -4.33 -6.29 -4.24
CA SER A 57 -3.11 -6.45 -3.44
C SER A 57 -2.12 -5.34 -3.74
N PHE A 58 -1.39 -4.91 -2.72
CA PHE A 58 -0.47 -3.77 -2.79
C PHE A 58 0.62 -3.90 -1.73
N ILE A 59 1.70 -3.15 -1.93
CA ILE A 59 2.73 -2.92 -0.93
C ILE A 59 2.37 -1.63 -0.18
N VAL A 60 2.32 -1.71 1.15
CA VAL A 60 2.10 -0.55 2.03
C VAL A 60 3.45 -0.05 2.53
N ILE A 61 3.67 1.27 2.44
CA ILE A 61 4.84 1.95 3.02
C ILE A 61 4.42 3.25 3.71
N LEU A 62 5.19 3.66 4.71
CA LEU A 62 5.06 4.98 5.33
C LEU A 62 5.68 6.04 4.41
N ALA A 63 4.96 7.15 4.18
CA ALA A 63 5.38 8.17 3.23
C ALA A 63 6.45 9.12 3.78
N ASP A 64 6.36 9.48 5.06
CA ASP A 64 7.30 10.38 5.73
C ASP A 64 7.62 9.86 7.13
N LYS A 65 8.84 10.10 7.58
CA LYS A 65 9.32 9.80 8.94
C LYS A 65 8.60 10.61 10.00
N ASN A 66 8.15 11.81 9.65
CA ASN A 66 7.59 12.78 10.59
C ASN A 66 6.05 12.76 10.64
N SER A 67 5.40 11.96 9.79
CA SER A 67 3.94 11.90 9.70
C SER A 67 3.45 10.46 9.77
N GLU A 68 2.93 10.07 10.94
CA GLU A 68 2.20 8.79 11.13
C GLU A 68 0.82 8.80 10.47
N ARG A 69 0.54 9.79 9.62
CA ARG A 69 -0.78 10.03 9.02
C ARG A 69 -0.79 9.84 7.51
N ARG A 70 0.34 9.51 6.89
CA ARG A 70 0.51 9.45 5.43
C ARG A 70 1.13 8.13 4.99
N TYR A 71 0.40 7.38 4.17
CA TYR A 71 0.78 6.06 3.69
C TYR A 71 0.68 5.98 2.17
N TYR A 72 1.55 5.19 1.56
CA TYR A 72 1.47 4.84 0.15
C TYR A 72 1.08 3.37 -0.02
N LEU A 73 0.12 3.12 -0.91
CA LEU A 73 -0.26 1.79 -1.37
C LEU A 73 0.20 1.63 -2.82
N VAL A 74 1.23 0.81 -3.04
CA VAL A 74 1.79 0.54 -4.36
C VAL A 74 1.18 -0.74 -4.90
N GLY A 75 0.35 -0.65 -5.92
CA GLY A 75 -0.42 -1.78 -6.44
C GLY A 75 -0.61 -1.72 -7.94
N ASP A 76 -1.38 -2.67 -8.46
CA ASP A 76 -1.71 -2.72 -9.89
C ASP A 76 -2.47 -1.46 -10.32
N LYS A 77 -1.99 -0.83 -11.40
CA LYS A 77 -2.51 0.42 -11.93
C LYS A 77 -3.99 0.32 -12.31
N GLU A 78 -4.42 -0.79 -12.92
CA GLU A 78 -5.82 -0.93 -13.33
C GLU A 78 -6.74 -1.03 -12.12
N MET A 79 -6.28 -1.65 -11.03
CA MET A 79 -7.06 -1.74 -9.80
C MET A 79 -7.18 -0.39 -9.10
N ILE A 80 -6.10 0.40 -9.04
CA ILE A 80 -6.16 1.72 -8.39
C ILE A 80 -7.02 2.70 -9.19
N LEU A 81 -6.97 2.64 -10.52
CA LEU A 81 -7.78 3.53 -11.39
C LEU A 81 -9.28 3.23 -11.39
N LYS A 82 -9.72 2.07 -10.88
CA LYS A 82 -11.14 1.73 -10.75
C LYS A 82 -11.85 2.45 -9.59
N THR A 83 -11.12 3.20 -8.76
CA THR A 83 -11.63 3.92 -7.57
C THR A 83 -12.38 5.22 -7.92
N LYS A 84 -13.20 5.22 -8.98
CA LYS A 84 -14.03 6.38 -9.39
C LYS A 84 -15.30 6.49 -8.58
#